data_AF-A0A847XJG8-F1
#
_entry.id   AF-A0A847XJG8-F1
#
_cell.length_a   1.000
_cell.length_b   1.000
_cell.length_c   1.000
_cell.angle_alpha   90.00
_cell.angle_beta   90.00
_cell.angle_gamma   90.00
#
_symmetry.space_group_name_H-M   'P 1'
#
loop_
_entity.id
_entity.type
_entity.pdbx_description
1 polymer ?
#
loop_
_entity_poly.entity_id
_entity_poly.type
_entity_poly.pdbx_seq_one_letter_code
_entity_poly.pdbx_strand_id
1 'polypeptide(L)'
;MKRWVWILIGIVIIVAVVVISLSYIKHNSMFKNDVEEKENIEETKDLDKLSPEEIVMEIITLENQEENVTKVVGLLPDIDFNNLKNTYGESGVLNLLDWISKQEIEKEEDILILIEIGEKFEGKEYTKYIESIANAYVKDKIKFIKVLSKIPDKTQYIAYALNDLRIYDRGVHNIYDDLNMIINSEELTNEEKRVGIDLINFYAECST
;
A
#
# COMPACT_ATOMS: atom_id res chain seq x y z
N MET A 1 31.53 41.12 47.53
CA MET A 1 31.69 41.13 46.06
C MET A 1 30.68 42.09 45.46
N LYS A 2 31.14 43.06 44.66
CA LYS A 2 30.32 44.21 44.21
C LYS A 2 29.28 43.75 43.18
N ARG A 3 28.03 44.22 43.31
CA ARG A 3 26.87 43.89 42.42
C ARG A 3 27.18 43.96 40.92
N TRP A 4 28.14 44.79 40.53
CA TRP A 4 28.67 44.92 39.17
C TRP A 4 29.31 43.64 38.60
N VAL A 5 29.84 42.76 39.45
CA VAL A 5 30.44 41.48 39.02
C VAL A 5 29.37 40.53 38.46
N TRP A 6 28.17 40.52 39.03
CA TRP A 6 27.06 39.68 38.55
C TRP A 6 26.50 40.18 37.21
N ILE A 7 26.49 41.49 37.00
CA ILE A 7 26.08 42.10 35.73
C ILE A 7 27.09 41.75 34.62
N LEU A 8 28.39 41.81 34.93
CA LEU A 8 29.44 41.42 33.98
C LEU A 8 29.37 39.93 33.60
N ILE A 9 29.10 39.04 34.55
CA ILE A 9 28.93 37.61 34.27
C ILE A 9 27.73 37.37 33.34
N GLY A 10 26.61 38.06 33.58
CA GLY A 10 25.43 37.95 32.71
C GLY A 10 25.70 38.37 31.26
N ILE A 11 26.44 39.46 31.06
CA ILE A 11 26.81 39.95 29.72
C ILE A 11 27.73 38.94 29.00
N VAL A 12 28.71 38.36 29.72
CA VAL A 12 29.63 37.36 29.14
C VAL A 12 28.89 36.12 28.66
N ILE A 13 27.88 35.65 29.41
CA ILE A 13 27.07 34.49 29.03
C ILE A 13 26.26 34.78 27.75
N ILE A 14 25.64 35.96 27.66
CA ILE A 14 24.86 36.35 26.48
C ILE A 14 25.76 36.42 25.24
N VAL A 15 26.94 37.02 25.35
CA VAL A 15 27.91 37.08 24.25
C VAL A 15 28.37 35.68 23.84
N ALA A 16 28.64 34.79 24.80
CA ALA A 16 29.01 33.40 24.50
C ALA A 16 27.91 32.65 23.74
N VAL A 17 26.64 32.81 24.15
CA VAL A 17 25.50 32.19 23.45
C VAL A 17 25.35 32.73 22.03
N VAL A 18 25.50 34.04 21.82
CA VAL A 18 25.43 34.63 20.47
C VAL A 18 26.57 34.13 19.57
N VAL A 19 27.79 34.01 20.11
CA VAL A 19 28.95 33.50 19.36
C VAL A 19 28.78 32.02 19.00
N ILE A 20 28.23 31.21 19.91
CA ILE A 20 27.91 29.79 19.64
C ILE A 20 26.81 29.68 18.58
N SER A 21 25.74 30.46 18.68
CA SER A 21 24.66 30.46 17.69
C SER A 21 25.14 30.91 16.30
N LEU A 22 25.98 31.96 16.23
CA LEU A 22 26.58 32.40 14.97
C LEU A 22 27.57 31.36 14.41
N SER A 23 28.33 30.67 15.27
CA SER A 23 29.17 29.55 14.84
C SER A 23 28.35 28.37 14.33
N TYR A 24 27.19 28.07 14.93
CA TYR A 24 26.31 27.01 14.47
C TYR A 24 25.71 27.33 13.10
N ILE A 25 25.24 28.57 12.90
CA ILE A 25 24.74 29.03 11.59
C ILE A 25 25.87 29.00 10.55
N LYS A 26 27.08 29.47 10.91
CA LYS A 26 28.23 29.49 10.00
C LYS A 26 28.71 28.08 9.67
N HIS A 27 28.73 27.15 10.62
CA HIS A 27 29.09 25.76 10.38
C HIS A 27 28.05 25.06 9.49
N ASN A 28 26.77 25.38 9.64
CA ASN A 28 25.70 24.86 8.78
C ASN A 28 25.67 25.50 7.38
N SER A 29 26.21 26.72 7.22
CA SER A 29 26.38 27.35 5.89
C SER A 29 27.70 26.97 5.20
N MET A 30 28.72 26.56 5.96
CA MET A 30 30.04 26.22 5.42
C MET A 30 30.16 24.73 5.04
N PHE A 31 29.24 23.88 5.51
CA PHE A 31 29.02 22.53 4.95
C PHE A 31 28.11 22.53 3.71
N LYS A 32 27.67 23.71 3.26
CA LYS A 32 26.73 23.86 2.13
C LYS A 32 27.35 24.45 0.86
N ASN A 33 28.67 24.66 0.84
CA ASN A 33 29.36 25.30 -0.29
C ASN A 33 30.46 24.46 -0.97
N ASP A 34 30.57 23.17 -0.65
CA ASP A 34 31.20 22.18 -1.55
C ASP A 34 30.12 21.43 -2.34
N VAL A 35 29.04 22.14 -2.71
CA VAL A 35 28.29 21.81 -3.92
C VAL A 35 29.19 22.26 -5.07
N GLU A 36 30.21 21.45 -5.34
CA GLU A 36 30.66 21.26 -6.70
C GLU A 36 29.41 21.07 -7.54
N GLU A 37 29.39 21.88 -8.59
CA GLU A 37 28.58 21.86 -9.79
C GLU A 37 28.47 20.43 -10.36
N LYS A 38 27.81 19.53 -9.63
CA LYS A 38 27.15 18.38 -10.23
C LYS A 38 25.97 18.99 -10.94
N GLU A 39 26.13 19.09 -12.25
CA GLU A 39 25.04 19.25 -13.20
C GLU A 39 23.77 18.67 -12.59
N ASN A 40 22.72 19.49 -12.51
CA ASN A 40 21.35 19.01 -12.50
C ASN A 40 21.11 18.27 -13.83
N ILE A 41 21.77 17.13 -14.00
CA ILE A 41 21.18 16.01 -14.69
C ILE A 41 20.21 15.48 -13.63
N GLU A 42 19.03 16.08 -13.59
CA GLU A 42 17.84 15.24 -13.51
C GLU A 42 18.08 14.16 -14.57
N GLU A 43 18.63 13.01 -14.15
CA GLU A 43 18.32 11.79 -14.85
C GLU A 43 16.82 11.68 -14.65
N THR A 44 16.07 12.34 -15.53
CA THR A 44 14.80 11.82 -15.99
C THR A 44 15.17 10.47 -16.56
N LYS A 45 15.29 9.47 -15.66
CA LYS A 45 15.28 8.08 -16.02
C LYS A 45 14.06 7.97 -16.89
N ASP A 46 14.32 7.75 -18.16
CA ASP A 46 13.31 7.65 -19.19
C ASP A 46 12.43 6.47 -18.75
N LEU A 47 11.30 6.76 -18.09
CA LEU A 47 10.44 5.74 -17.49
C LEU A 47 9.99 4.74 -18.56
N ASP A 48 9.97 5.18 -19.82
CA ASP A 48 9.69 4.37 -21.01
C ASP A 48 10.75 3.28 -21.29
N LYS A 49 11.93 3.34 -20.65
CA LYS A 49 12.99 2.34 -20.77
C LYS A 49 13.05 1.37 -19.58
N LEU A 50 12.32 1.65 -18.51
CA LEU A 50 12.31 0.79 -17.33
C LEU A 50 11.36 -0.39 -17.54
N SER A 51 11.75 -1.54 -17.00
CA SER A 51 10.86 -2.70 -16.89
C SER A 51 9.71 -2.42 -15.92
N PRO A 52 8.55 -3.09 -16.05
CA PRO A 52 7.44 -2.97 -15.09
C PRO A 52 7.89 -3.17 -13.63
N GLU A 53 8.82 -4.10 -13.39
CA GLU A 53 9.42 -4.36 -12.09
C GLU A 53 10.16 -3.14 -11.55
N GLU A 54 11.01 -2.51 -12.36
CA GLU A 54 11.76 -1.32 -11.97
C GLU A 54 10.83 -0.14 -11.68
N ILE A 55 9.81 0.06 -12.51
CA ILE A 55 8.83 1.14 -12.33
C ILE A 55 8.09 0.97 -11.00
N VAL A 56 7.60 -0.24 -10.72
CA VAL A 56 6.87 -0.52 -9.49
C VAL A 56 7.77 -0.37 -8.27
N MET A 57 8.99 -0.91 -8.32
CA MET A 57 9.93 -0.79 -7.21
C MET A 57 10.33 0.67 -6.94
N GLU A 58 10.50 1.48 -7.99
CA GLU A 58 10.75 2.91 -7.84
C GLU A 58 9.56 3.58 -7.12
N ILE A 59 8.34 3.36 -7.60
CA ILE A 59 7.12 3.95 -7.01
C ILE A 59 6.95 3.59 -5.53
N ILE A 60 7.04 2.31 -5.16
CA ILE A 60 6.75 1.88 -3.78
C ILE A 60 7.81 2.34 -2.77
N THR A 61 8.97 2.83 -3.26
CA THR A 61 10.03 3.39 -2.41
C THR A 61 9.94 4.90 -2.22
N LEU A 62 9.08 5.59 -2.98
CA LEU A 62 8.86 7.03 -2.84
C LEU A 62 7.99 7.36 -1.60
N GLU A 63 8.16 8.56 -1.05
CA GLU A 63 7.40 9.02 0.13
C GLU A 63 5.94 9.38 -0.18
N ASN A 64 5.59 9.63 -1.45
CA ASN A 64 4.23 10.06 -1.85
C ASN A 64 3.50 8.95 -2.63
N GLN A 65 2.78 8.11 -1.91
CA GLN A 65 2.43 6.75 -2.36
C GLN A 65 1.02 6.63 -2.97
N GLU A 66 0.04 7.36 -2.45
CA GLU A 66 -1.39 7.13 -2.77
C GLU A 66 -1.77 7.48 -4.22
N GLU A 67 -1.12 8.46 -4.85
CA GLU A 67 -1.46 8.88 -6.23
C GLU A 67 -1.07 7.83 -7.30
N ASN A 68 -0.26 6.83 -6.93
CA ASN A 68 0.30 5.86 -7.87
C ASN A 68 -0.32 4.46 -7.78
N VAL A 69 -1.32 4.25 -6.91
CA VAL A 69 -1.93 2.93 -6.68
C VAL A 69 -2.41 2.29 -7.99
N THR A 70 -3.23 3.01 -8.77
CA THR A 70 -3.72 2.51 -10.06
C THR A 70 -2.57 2.20 -11.04
N LYS A 71 -1.50 2.98 -11.04
CA LYS A 71 -0.35 2.73 -11.92
C LYS A 71 0.36 1.44 -11.53
N VAL A 72 0.59 1.22 -10.23
CA VAL A 72 1.23 0.00 -9.73
C VAL A 72 0.35 -1.21 -9.97
N VAL A 73 -0.94 -1.14 -9.59
CA VAL A 73 -1.88 -2.24 -9.79
C VAL A 73 -2.01 -2.58 -11.27
N GLY A 74 -2.10 -1.58 -12.14
CA GLY A 74 -2.16 -1.75 -13.59
C GLY A 74 -0.95 -2.48 -14.21
N LEU A 75 0.21 -2.45 -13.56
CA LEU A 75 1.42 -3.13 -14.02
C LEU A 75 1.55 -4.57 -13.50
N LEU A 76 0.79 -4.97 -12.47
CA LEU A 76 0.90 -6.31 -11.86
C LEU A 76 0.72 -7.48 -12.84
N PRO A 77 -0.16 -7.42 -13.86
CA PRO A 77 -0.28 -8.50 -14.84
C PRO A 77 1.03 -8.76 -15.60
N ASP A 78 1.80 -7.71 -15.85
CA ASP A 78 3.01 -7.72 -16.68
C ASP A 78 4.30 -7.95 -15.87
N ILE A 79 4.22 -7.98 -14.54
CA ILE A 79 5.37 -8.25 -13.67
C ILE A 79 5.73 -9.75 -13.70
N ASP A 80 7.00 -10.02 -13.98
CA ASP A 80 7.68 -11.26 -13.66
C ASP A 80 8.14 -11.23 -12.20
N PHE A 81 7.33 -11.81 -11.31
CA PHE A 81 7.63 -11.90 -9.89
C PHE A 81 8.92 -12.68 -9.59
N ASN A 82 9.34 -13.60 -10.46
CA ASN A 82 10.64 -14.28 -10.29
C ASN A 82 11.79 -13.30 -10.58
N ASN A 83 11.66 -12.49 -11.62
CA ASN A 83 12.64 -11.46 -11.92
C ASN A 83 12.72 -10.40 -10.80
N LEU A 84 11.57 -9.98 -10.28
CA LEU A 84 11.48 -9.06 -9.14
C LEU A 84 12.23 -9.64 -7.92
N LYS A 85 12.00 -10.93 -7.62
CA LYS A 85 12.68 -11.65 -6.55
C LYS A 85 14.20 -11.77 -6.77
N ASN A 86 14.63 -12.02 -8.00
CA ASN A 86 16.05 -12.15 -8.34
C ASN A 86 16.79 -10.81 -8.28
N THR A 87 16.13 -9.72 -8.66
CA THR A 87 16.72 -8.38 -8.75
C THR A 87 16.73 -7.67 -7.39
N TYR A 88 15.63 -7.76 -6.64
CA TYR A 88 15.44 -7.03 -5.38
C TYR A 88 15.46 -7.92 -4.13
N GLY A 89 15.79 -9.21 -4.29
CA GLY A 89 15.82 -10.22 -3.23
C GLY A 89 14.44 -10.78 -2.90
N GLU A 90 14.39 -11.77 -1.99
CA GLU A 90 13.11 -12.38 -1.53
C GLU A 90 12.12 -11.36 -0.97
N SER A 91 12.62 -10.22 -0.48
CA SER A 91 11.78 -9.13 0.01
C SER A 91 11.12 -8.30 -1.09
N GLY A 92 11.55 -8.37 -2.35
CA GLY A 92 11.01 -7.52 -3.43
C GLY A 92 9.51 -7.69 -3.62
N VAL A 93 9.07 -8.94 -3.83
CA VAL A 93 7.64 -9.29 -3.96
C VAL A 93 6.88 -8.95 -2.68
N LEU A 94 7.44 -9.29 -1.52
CA LEU A 94 6.80 -9.02 -0.23
C LEU A 94 6.62 -7.52 0.05
N ASN A 95 7.61 -6.69 -0.32
CA ASN A 95 7.54 -5.24 -0.15
C ASN A 95 6.45 -4.65 -1.04
N LEU A 96 6.34 -5.13 -2.29
CA LEU A 96 5.27 -4.74 -3.19
C LEU A 96 3.89 -5.11 -2.62
N LEU A 97 3.70 -6.36 -2.21
CA LEU A 97 2.41 -6.82 -1.69
C LEU A 97 2.05 -6.15 -0.35
N ASP A 98 3.01 -5.93 0.53
CA ASP A 98 2.81 -5.18 1.78
C ASP A 98 2.51 -3.70 1.53
N TRP A 99 3.09 -3.11 0.48
CA TRP A 99 2.73 -1.77 0.04
C TRP A 99 1.29 -1.73 -0.47
N ILE A 100 0.89 -2.65 -1.35
CA ILE A 100 -0.47 -2.75 -1.91
C ILE A 100 -1.49 -2.98 -0.80
N SER A 101 -1.20 -3.84 0.19
CA SER A 101 -2.15 -4.14 1.27
C SER A 101 -2.47 -2.95 2.17
N LYS A 102 -1.66 -1.88 2.13
CA LYS A 102 -1.92 -0.63 2.86
C LYS A 102 -2.68 0.41 2.05
N GLN A 103 -2.92 0.18 0.76
CA GLN A 103 -3.58 1.14 -0.13
C GLN A 103 -5.10 0.99 -0.12
N GLU A 104 -5.80 2.09 -0.39
CA GLU A 104 -7.23 2.05 -0.70
C GLU A 104 -7.43 1.79 -2.19
N ILE A 105 -8.02 0.65 -2.54
CA ILE A 105 -8.22 0.22 -3.93
C ILE A 105 -9.71 0.22 -4.22
N GLU A 106 -10.18 1.28 -4.89
CA GLU A 106 -11.61 1.53 -5.08
C GLU A 106 -12.10 1.36 -6.53
N LYS A 107 -11.18 1.33 -7.51
CA LYS A 107 -11.53 1.19 -8.92
C LYS A 107 -11.84 -0.27 -9.25
N GLU A 108 -12.89 -0.49 -10.02
CA GLU A 108 -13.32 -1.85 -10.39
C GLU A 108 -12.25 -2.60 -11.18
N GLU A 109 -11.53 -1.90 -12.06
CA GLU A 109 -10.46 -2.46 -12.88
C GLU A 109 -9.27 -2.90 -12.00
N ASP A 110 -8.91 -2.08 -11.01
CA ASP A 110 -7.81 -2.39 -10.08
C ASP A 110 -8.16 -3.60 -9.19
N ILE A 111 -9.42 -3.70 -8.72
CA ILE A 111 -9.91 -4.86 -7.96
C ILE A 111 -9.89 -6.13 -8.84
N LEU A 112 -10.29 -6.03 -10.11
CA LEU A 112 -10.30 -7.16 -11.03
C LEU A 112 -8.89 -7.72 -11.22
N ILE A 113 -7.92 -6.83 -11.48
CA ILE A 113 -6.52 -7.20 -11.63
C ILE A 113 -6.02 -7.94 -10.39
N LEU A 114 -6.32 -7.42 -9.19
CA LEU A 114 -5.94 -8.10 -7.95
C LEU A 114 -6.52 -9.51 -7.87
N ILE A 115 -7.80 -9.71 -8.18
CA ILE A 115 -8.41 -11.05 -8.11
C ILE A 115 -7.72 -12.00 -9.11
N GLU A 116 -7.41 -11.54 -10.33
CA GLU A 116 -6.83 -12.37 -11.38
C GLU A 116 -5.41 -12.87 -11.08
N ILE A 117 -4.58 -12.04 -10.42
CA ILE A 117 -3.19 -12.42 -10.12
C ILE A 117 -3.05 -13.33 -8.89
N GLY A 118 -4.12 -13.60 -8.14
CA GLY A 118 -4.04 -14.22 -6.81
C GLY A 118 -3.34 -15.58 -6.78
N GLU A 119 -3.55 -16.40 -7.81
CA GLU A 119 -2.97 -17.75 -7.92
C GLU A 119 -1.44 -17.74 -8.13
N LYS A 120 -0.84 -16.57 -8.36
CA LYS A 120 0.62 -16.43 -8.52
C LYS A 120 1.38 -16.46 -7.18
N PHE A 121 0.69 -16.36 -6.04
CA PHE A 121 1.34 -16.16 -4.74
C PHE A 121 1.16 -17.36 -3.81
N GLU A 122 2.21 -17.67 -3.05
CA GLU A 122 2.22 -18.74 -2.06
C GLU A 122 2.86 -18.29 -0.73
N GLY A 123 2.59 -19.03 0.34
CA GLY A 123 3.20 -18.78 1.65
C GLY A 123 3.01 -17.34 2.16
N LYS A 124 4.11 -16.62 2.42
CA LYS A 124 4.06 -15.26 2.97
C LYS A 124 3.52 -14.23 1.97
N GLU A 125 3.76 -14.44 0.68
CA GLU A 125 3.27 -13.56 -0.38
C GLU A 125 1.75 -13.67 -0.46
N TYR A 126 1.23 -14.90 -0.41
CA TYR A 126 -0.20 -15.16 -0.35
C TYR A 126 -0.87 -14.41 0.82
N THR A 127 -0.30 -14.48 2.03
CA THR A 127 -0.85 -13.76 3.19
C THR A 127 -0.96 -12.25 2.95
N LYS A 128 0.04 -11.63 2.33
CA LYS A 128 0.02 -10.20 2.02
C LYS A 128 -0.94 -9.84 0.90
N TYR A 129 -1.02 -10.69 -0.11
CA TYR A 129 -1.98 -10.56 -1.18
C TYR A 129 -3.44 -10.60 -0.67
N ILE A 130 -3.79 -11.57 0.16
CA ILE A 130 -5.18 -11.71 0.64
C ILE A 130 -5.58 -10.56 1.58
N GLU A 131 -4.62 -9.90 2.26
CA GLU A 131 -4.89 -8.65 3.00
C GLU A 131 -5.42 -7.56 2.06
N SER A 132 -4.83 -7.39 0.88
CA SER A 132 -5.29 -6.43 -0.13
C SER A 132 -6.71 -6.77 -0.63
N ILE A 133 -6.99 -8.04 -0.88
CA ILE A 133 -8.32 -8.52 -1.28
C ILE A 133 -9.37 -8.24 -0.20
N ALA A 134 -9.06 -8.57 1.05
CA ALA A 134 -9.97 -8.33 2.16
C ALA A 134 -10.24 -6.84 2.38
N ASN A 135 -9.23 -5.99 2.23
CA ASN A 135 -9.41 -4.54 2.33
C ASN A 135 -10.34 -3.99 1.25
N ALA A 136 -10.16 -4.42 -0.01
CA ALA A 136 -11.05 -4.04 -1.11
C ALA A 136 -12.49 -4.53 -0.87
N TYR A 137 -12.66 -5.79 -0.41
CA TYR A 137 -13.96 -6.35 -0.07
C TYR A 137 -14.66 -5.58 1.06
N VAL A 138 -13.96 -5.34 2.17
CA VAL A 138 -14.54 -4.70 3.35
C VAL A 138 -14.91 -3.24 3.10
N LYS A 139 -14.14 -2.53 2.27
CA LYS A 139 -14.38 -1.12 1.91
C LYS A 139 -15.70 -0.94 1.17
N ASP A 140 -15.96 -1.75 0.14
CA ASP A 140 -17.16 -1.67 -0.69
C ASP A 140 -17.56 -3.05 -1.23
N LYS A 141 -18.33 -3.78 -0.41
CA LYS A 141 -18.77 -5.15 -0.71
C LYS A 141 -19.62 -5.25 -1.97
N ILE A 142 -20.48 -4.27 -2.22
CA ILE A 142 -21.37 -4.26 -3.39
C ILE A 142 -20.55 -4.11 -4.66
N LYS A 143 -19.63 -3.14 -4.70
CA LYS A 143 -18.71 -2.98 -5.83
C LYS A 143 -17.82 -4.20 -6.02
N PHE A 144 -17.27 -4.75 -4.93
CA PHE A 144 -16.44 -5.95 -5.00
C PHE A 144 -17.20 -7.14 -5.62
N ILE A 145 -18.48 -7.33 -5.24
CA ILE A 145 -19.33 -8.39 -5.83
C ILE A 145 -19.57 -8.16 -7.32
N LYS A 146 -19.81 -6.91 -7.76
CA LYS A 146 -19.93 -6.56 -9.19
C LYS A 146 -18.66 -6.86 -9.98
N VAL A 147 -17.50 -6.68 -9.37
CA VAL A 147 -16.22 -7.04 -10.00
C VAL A 147 -16.08 -8.56 -10.05
N LEU A 148 -16.32 -9.25 -8.94
CA LEU A 148 -16.21 -10.70 -8.86
C LEU A 148 -17.15 -11.42 -9.82
N SER A 149 -18.34 -10.87 -10.08
CA SER A 149 -19.28 -11.47 -11.04
C SER A 149 -18.81 -11.43 -12.49
N LYS A 150 -17.79 -10.62 -12.82
CA LYS A 150 -17.13 -10.65 -14.13
C LYS A 150 -16.26 -11.90 -14.31
N ILE A 151 -15.85 -12.52 -13.21
CA ILE A 151 -14.98 -13.72 -13.13
C ILE A 151 -15.50 -14.71 -12.06
N PRO A 152 -16.72 -15.25 -12.23
CA PRO A 152 -17.41 -16.02 -11.21
C PRO A 152 -16.71 -17.34 -10.86
N ASP A 153 -15.81 -17.84 -11.71
CA ASP A 153 -14.97 -19.01 -11.43
C ASP A 153 -13.95 -18.76 -10.32
N LYS A 154 -13.62 -17.49 -10.02
CA LYS A 154 -12.74 -17.10 -8.89
C LYS A 154 -13.48 -16.98 -7.55
N THR A 155 -14.82 -17.09 -7.51
CA THR A 155 -15.60 -16.85 -6.29
C THR A 155 -15.20 -17.77 -5.13
N GLN A 156 -14.96 -19.05 -5.39
CA GLN A 156 -14.54 -20.00 -4.35
C GLN A 156 -13.15 -19.66 -3.80
N TYR A 157 -12.19 -19.35 -4.68
CA TYR A 157 -10.84 -18.96 -4.27
C TYR A 157 -10.88 -17.71 -3.37
N ILE A 158 -11.67 -16.70 -3.75
CA ILE A 158 -11.81 -15.48 -2.95
C ILE A 158 -12.51 -15.74 -1.63
N ALA A 159 -13.53 -16.58 -1.59
CA ALA A 159 -14.17 -16.97 -0.33
C ALA A 159 -13.17 -17.59 0.65
N TYR A 160 -12.28 -18.46 0.16
CA TYR A 160 -11.25 -19.11 0.96
C TYR A 160 -10.18 -18.12 1.43
N ALA A 161 -9.74 -17.21 0.56
CA ALA A 161 -8.83 -16.12 0.94
C ALA A 161 -9.41 -15.23 2.06
N LEU A 162 -10.70 -14.89 1.99
CA LEU A 162 -11.36 -14.14 3.05
C LEU A 162 -11.49 -14.95 4.35
N ASN A 163 -11.73 -16.26 4.25
CA ASN A 163 -11.81 -17.16 5.40
C ASN A 163 -10.47 -17.33 6.13
N ASP A 164 -9.36 -17.43 5.39
CA ASP A 164 -8.02 -17.49 5.97
C ASP A 164 -7.71 -16.26 6.85
N LEU A 165 -8.28 -15.09 6.50
CA LEU A 165 -8.20 -13.89 7.32
C LEU A 165 -9.27 -13.80 8.41
N ARG A 166 -10.25 -14.71 8.40
CA ARG A 166 -11.36 -14.80 9.34
C ARG A 166 -12.12 -13.48 9.45
N ILE A 167 -12.45 -12.87 8.31
CA ILE A 167 -13.04 -11.51 8.25
C ILE A 167 -14.33 -11.37 9.08
N TYR A 168 -15.10 -12.45 9.25
CA TYR A 168 -16.35 -12.46 10.02
C TYR A 168 -16.16 -12.84 11.49
N ASP A 169 -15.04 -13.45 11.87
CA ASP A 169 -14.85 -13.92 13.25
C ASP A 169 -14.34 -12.82 14.18
N ARG A 170 -13.90 -11.69 13.60
CA ARG A 170 -13.35 -10.54 14.33
C ARG A 170 -14.43 -9.61 14.90
N GLY A 171 -15.72 -9.94 14.72
CA GLY A 171 -16.85 -9.21 15.30
C GLY A 171 -17.18 -7.86 14.65
N VAL A 172 -16.42 -7.43 13.63
CA VAL A 172 -16.66 -6.19 12.88
C VAL A 172 -17.65 -6.39 11.73
N HIS A 173 -17.71 -7.61 11.18
CA HIS A 173 -18.58 -7.97 10.08
C HIS A 173 -19.46 -9.15 10.47
N ASN A 174 -20.66 -9.24 9.89
CA ASN A 174 -21.61 -10.29 10.17
C ASN A 174 -22.10 -10.92 8.86
N ILE A 175 -22.01 -12.25 8.78
CA ILE A 175 -22.40 -13.03 7.59
C ILE A 175 -23.87 -12.82 7.24
N TYR A 176 -24.76 -12.79 8.24
CA TYR A 176 -26.19 -12.64 8.03
C TYR A 176 -26.56 -11.23 7.56
N ASP A 177 -25.91 -10.21 8.12
CA ASP A 177 -26.13 -8.82 7.70
C ASP A 177 -25.67 -8.63 6.25
N ASP A 178 -24.50 -9.17 5.89
CA ASP A 178 -23.98 -9.09 4.52
C ASP A 178 -24.82 -9.90 3.53
N LEU A 179 -25.27 -11.11 3.90
CA LEU A 179 -26.19 -11.89 3.08
C LEU A 179 -27.50 -11.15 2.84
N ASN A 180 -28.07 -10.55 3.89
CA ASN A 180 -29.29 -9.76 3.79
C ASN A 180 -29.08 -8.50 2.92
N MET A 181 -27.93 -7.83 3.04
CA MET A 181 -27.55 -6.71 2.18
C MET A 181 -27.50 -7.14 0.70
N ILE A 182 -26.90 -8.29 0.39
CA ILE A 182 -26.77 -8.82 -0.98
C ILE A 182 -28.15 -9.15 -1.56
N ILE A 183 -28.96 -9.92 -0.84
CA ILE A 183 -30.28 -10.37 -1.30
C ILE A 183 -31.17 -9.16 -1.64
N ASN A 184 -31.16 -8.14 -0.78
CA ASN A 184 -32.05 -6.99 -0.89
C ASN A 184 -31.45 -5.81 -1.67
N SER A 185 -30.20 -5.89 -2.15
CA SER A 185 -29.57 -4.79 -2.88
C SER A 185 -30.31 -4.49 -4.19
N GLU A 186 -30.61 -3.22 -4.45
CA GLU A 186 -31.11 -2.76 -5.75
C GLU A 186 -29.96 -2.45 -6.73
N GLU A 187 -28.73 -2.37 -6.22
CA GLU A 187 -27.53 -2.07 -7.02
C GLU A 187 -26.96 -3.31 -7.70
N LEU A 188 -27.35 -4.51 -7.28
CA LEU A 188 -26.93 -5.79 -7.84
C LEU A 188 -28.03 -6.40 -8.71
N THR A 189 -27.64 -6.86 -9.90
CA THR A 189 -28.42 -7.76 -10.74
C THR A 189 -28.59 -9.14 -10.08
N ASN A 190 -29.52 -9.96 -10.57
CA ASN A 190 -29.71 -11.31 -10.04
C ASN A 190 -28.47 -12.21 -10.20
N GLU A 191 -27.67 -12.01 -11.25
CA GLU A 191 -26.43 -12.75 -11.48
C GLU A 191 -25.35 -12.33 -10.47
N GLU A 192 -25.17 -11.03 -10.26
CA GLU A 192 -24.26 -10.49 -9.24
C GLU A 192 -24.67 -10.92 -7.83
N LYS A 193 -25.97 -10.91 -7.50
CA LYS A 193 -26.49 -11.42 -6.23
C LYS A 193 -26.14 -12.89 -6.02
N ARG A 194 -26.24 -13.71 -7.07
CA ARG A 194 -25.87 -15.13 -7.01
C ARG A 194 -24.40 -15.30 -6.65
N VAL A 195 -23.52 -14.55 -7.30
CA VAL A 195 -22.08 -14.55 -7.00
C VAL A 195 -21.80 -14.10 -5.56
N GLY A 196 -22.49 -13.06 -5.09
CA GLY A 196 -22.39 -12.61 -3.70
C GLY A 196 -22.87 -13.66 -2.69
N ILE A 197 -23.97 -14.36 -2.98
CA ILE A 197 -24.49 -15.45 -2.14
C ILE A 197 -23.51 -16.63 -2.14
N ASP A 198 -22.99 -17.01 -3.30
CA ASP A 198 -22.03 -18.11 -3.43
C ASP A 198 -20.73 -17.80 -2.67
N LEU A 199 -20.24 -16.55 -2.74
CA LEU A 199 -19.09 -16.08 -1.96
C LEU A 199 -19.29 -16.33 -0.45
N ILE A 200 -20.46 -15.95 0.08
CA ILE A 200 -20.81 -16.13 1.49
C ILE A 200 -20.94 -17.62 1.85
N ASN A 201 -21.57 -18.42 0.98
CA ASN A 201 -21.73 -19.86 1.21
C ASN A 201 -20.38 -20.57 1.27
N PHE A 202 -19.49 -20.34 0.29
CA PHE A 202 -18.16 -20.93 0.28
C PHE A 202 -17.32 -20.49 1.49
N TYR A 203 -17.46 -19.23 1.94
CA TYR A 203 -16.81 -18.77 3.17
C TYR A 203 -17.31 -19.58 4.38
N ALA A 204 -18.63 -19.76 4.50
CA ALA A 204 -19.25 -20.45 5.64
C ALA A 204 -18.92 -21.94 5.68
N GLU A 205 -18.80 -22.59 4.52
CA GLU A 205 -18.39 -24.00 4.39
C GLU A 205 -16.99 -24.27 4.95
N CYS A 206 -16.09 -23.27 4.94
CA CYS A 206 -14.74 -23.41 5.50
C CYS A 206 -14.71 -23.43 7.04
N SER A 207 -15.78 -22.93 7.67
CA SER A 207 -15.86 -22.79 9.13
C SER A 207 -16.54 -23.99 9.83
N THR A 208 -16.99 -24.98 9.06
CA THR A 208 -17.64 -26.23 9.52
C THR A 208 -16.74 -27.43 9.39
#